data_AF-A0A4Y3M8F9-F1
#
_entry.id   AF-A0A4Y3M8F9-F1
#
_cell.length_a   1.000
_cell.length_b   1.000
_cell.length_c   1.000
_cell.angle_alpha   90.00
_cell.angle_beta   90.00
_cell.angle_gamma   90.00
#
_symmetry.space_group_name_H-M   'P 1'
#
loop_
_entity.id
_entity.type
_entity.pdbx_description
1 polymer ?
#
loop_
_entity_poly.entity_id
_entity_poly.type
_entity_poly.pdbx_seq_one_letter_code
_entity_poly.pdbx_strand_id
1 'polypeptide(L)'
;MSKSAAILFVHNEVDTIGWWLAHHATIGFSTLIVCDDHSTDGTGAVLSNAATLYDIRVQSSDMSLPARLDRQTRFHKQALEQGKSEFDWMMILAADEYLHFENAGSVAEFTAGITTPTFPVNWCLFGSSGHQAPSPFSPVEIFTHHGLLSLPDHRVVRHFVQPRQIGNELPDPFSALERNASWAESRILHFAAGDHASFLRRNASATPEKAWQHFDRNDAEYTRASRWLPESRRIASSIVQASLTDLYWRLKSAMTHADKSVLQGLGLTPAQLSVPSSDRAPPQFRFCMLGPEKRLMLDMQTGSFVSVGPGDTNFGRYNPLVMALEVSDSDIWHACLFAENPVLGRHLSVAGSPTLLPLIPLKVMIAENRILSPVTDAEIHIALPDHALTTIDSTMALYSRMTHFMVLTAEGHTLAGLLRGLDRLPAPDASALGCAIAMLPSAEAQRLVQTFPGLVPRSILPAPQSLN
;
A
#
# COMPACT_ATOMS: atom_id res chain seq x y z
N MET A 1 -5.17 -9.56 27.46
CA MET A 1 -5.44 -10.07 26.10
C MET A 1 -4.26 -10.93 25.71
N SER A 2 -4.46 -11.99 24.92
CA SER A 2 -3.34 -12.83 24.47
C SER A 2 -2.39 -12.00 23.61
N LYS A 3 -1.08 -12.10 23.85
CA LYS A 3 -0.05 -11.35 23.12
C LYS A 3 0.57 -12.26 22.07
N SER A 4 0.57 -11.80 20.82
CA SER A 4 1.04 -12.59 19.68
C SER A 4 2.05 -11.83 18.81
N ALA A 5 2.99 -12.54 18.20
CA ALA A 5 3.95 -11.96 17.28
C ALA A 5 4.08 -12.71 15.96
N ALA A 6 4.18 -11.97 14.86
CA ALA A 6 4.65 -12.50 13.58
C ALA A 6 6.13 -12.17 13.40
N ILE A 7 6.93 -13.15 13.00
CA ILE A 7 8.37 -13.02 12.76
C ILE A 7 8.62 -13.06 11.26
N LEU A 8 9.38 -12.10 10.75
CA LEU A 8 9.67 -11.95 9.33
C LEU A 8 11.16 -11.66 9.11
N PHE A 9 11.76 -12.31 8.11
CA PHE A 9 13.12 -12.02 7.63
C PHE A 9 13.05 -11.57 6.16
N VAL A 10 13.41 -10.33 5.86
CA VAL A 10 13.23 -9.72 4.52
C VAL A 10 14.54 -9.28 3.89
N HIS A 11 14.53 -9.16 2.57
CA HIS A 11 15.52 -8.42 1.79
C HIS A 11 14.88 -7.94 0.50
N ASN A 12 14.93 -6.64 0.26
CA ASN A 12 14.40 -5.99 -0.94
C ASN A 12 12.93 -6.31 -1.25
N GLU A 13 12.05 -5.97 -0.31
CA GLU A 13 10.61 -6.18 -0.36
C GLU A 13 9.81 -4.86 -0.36
N VAL A 14 10.40 -3.74 -0.83
CA VAL A 14 9.78 -2.41 -0.76
C VAL A 14 8.38 -2.37 -1.41
N ASP A 15 8.20 -3.17 -2.46
CA ASP A 15 6.97 -3.23 -3.26
C ASP A 15 5.76 -3.77 -2.46
N THR A 16 5.98 -4.66 -1.48
CA THR A 16 4.90 -5.41 -0.80
C THR A 16 4.96 -5.34 0.71
N ILE A 17 6.08 -4.93 1.32
CA ILE A 17 6.26 -4.95 2.79
C ILE A 17 5.20 -4.14 3.53
N GLY A 18 4.79 -2.99 2.98
CA GLY A 18 3.72 -2.17 3.57
C GLY A 18 2.39 -2.93 3.68
N TRP A 19 2.04 -3.73 2.67
CA TRP A 19 0.85 -4.58 2.68
C TRP A 19 0.98 -5.76 3.63
N TRP A 20 2.16 -6.37 3.71
CA TRP A 20 2.42 -7.46 4.66
C TRP A 20 2.24 -6.99 6.10
N LEU A 21 2.81 -5.82 6.45
CA LEU A 21 2.67 -5.22 7.77
C LEU A 21 1.21 -4.90 8.08
N ALA A 22 0.52 -4.27 7.13
CA ALA A 22 -0.87 -3.86 7.30
C ALA A 22 -1.82 -5.06 7.48
N HIS A 23 -1.62 -6.12 6.71
CA HIS A 23 -2.42 -7.35 6.81
C HIS A 23 -2.23 -8.03 8.16
N HIS A 24 -0.99 -8.24 8.60
CA HIS A 24 -0.72 -8.97 9.83
C HIS A 24 -1.12 -8.16 11.08
N ALA A 25 -1.01 -6.83 11.03
CA ALA A 25 -1.60 -5.97 12.06
C ALA A 25 -3.14 -6.04 12.06
N THR A 26 -3.78 -6.06 10.88
CA THR A 26 -5.25 -6.15 10.73
C THR A 26 -5.83 -7.42 11.33
N ILE A 27 -5.21 -8.57 11.07
CA ILE A 27 -5.70 -9.85 11.62
C ILE A 27 -5.42 -9.99 13.12
N GLY A 28 -4.69 -9.05 13.74
CA GLY A 28 -4.54 -8.96 15.18
C GLY A 28 -3.26 -9.54 15.76
N PHE A 29 -2.15 -9.61 15.00
CA PHE A 29 -0.84 -9.76 15.64
C PHE A 29 -0.53 -8.50 16.46
N SER A 30 -0.20 -8.67 17.74
CA SER A 30 0.09 -7.53 18.62
C SER A 30 1.46 -6.89 18.37
N THR A 31 2.40 -7.65 17.82
CA THR A 31 3.75 -7.19 17.48
C THR A 31 4.21 -7.83 16.17
N LEU A 32 4.90 -7.08 15.32
CA LEU A 32 5.59 -7.61 14.14
C LEU A 32 7.11 -7.51 14.37
N ILE A 33 7.82 -8.63 14.41
CA ILE A 33 9.27 -8.69 14.62
C ILE A 33 9.93 -8.93 13.28
N VAL A 34 10.63 -7.91 12.77
CA VAL A 34 11.17 -7.91 11.40
C VAL A 34 12.69 -7.81 11.44
N CYS A 35 13.36 -8.73 10.74
CA CYS A 35 14.77 -8.61 10.43
C CYS A 35 14.94 -8.15 8.99
N ASP A 36 15.54 -6.98 8.80
CA ASP A 36 16.00 -6.49 7.50
C ASP A 36 17.41 -7.04 7.22
N ASP A 37 17.55 -7.85 6.18
CA ASP A 37 18.84 -8.40 5.74
C ASP A 37 19.55 -7.42 4.80
N HIS A 38 19.72 -6.18 5.26
CA HIS A 38 20.44 -5.10 4.56
C HIS A 38 19.84 -4.76 3.19
N SER A 39 18.55 -4.44 3.19
CA SER A 39 17.87 -4.04 1.96
C SER A 39 18.42 -2.71 1.41
N THR A 40 18.44 -2.59 0.09
CA THR A 40 18.93 -1.41 -0.65
C THR A 40 17.84 -0.74 -1.48
N ASP A 41 16.65 -1.33 -1.55
CA ASP A 41 15.51 -0.86 -2.35
C ASP A 41 14.55 0.09 -1.61
N GLY A 42 14.84 0.41 -0.34
CA GLY A 42 14.00 1.25 0.51
C GLY A 42 13.10 0.49 1.49
N THR A 43 13.16 -0.84 1.54
CA THR A 43 12.44 -1.66 2.54
C THR A 43 12.65 -1.14 3.97
N GLY A 44 13.89 -0.82 4.33
CA GLY A 44 14.23 -0.26 5.65
C GLY A 44 13.56 1.08 5.96
N ALA A 45 13.38 1.95 4.96
CA ALA A 45 12.69 3.23 5.13
C ALA A 45 11.20 3.03 5.43
N VAL A 46 10.54 2.10 4.71
CA VAL A 46 9.14 1.72 4.98
C VAL A 46 8.99 1.15 6.38
N LEU A 47 9.89 0.23 6.77
CA LEU A 47 9.90 -0.38 8.11
C LEU A 47 10.08 0.66 9.22
N SER A 48 11.02 1.59 9.05
CA SER A 48 11.28 2.68 9.99
C SER A 48 10.04 3.55 10.19
N ASN A 49 9.40 3.97 9.09
CA ASN A 49 8.20 4.81 9.15
C ASN A 49 7.01 4.06 9.76
N ALA A 50 6.83 2.79 9.44
CA ALA A 50 5.76 1.96 10.01
C ALA A 50 5.95 1.76 11.53
N ALA A 51 7.18 1.59 12.01
CA ALA A 51 7.50 1.42 13.42
C ALA A 51 7.21 2.65 14.29
N THR A 52 7.04 3.84 13.68
CA THR A 52 6.57 5.03 14.41
C THR A 52 5.07 4.99 14.74
N LEU A 53 4.32 4.08 14.11
CA LEU A 53 2.86 4.01 14.18
C LEU A 53 2.33 2.74 14.86
N TYR A 54 3.06 1.63 14.77
CA TYR A 54 2.66 0.31 15.25
C TYR A 54 3.83 -0.36 15.99
N ASP A 55 3.57 -1.37 16.84
CA ASP A 55 4.64 -2.17 17.49
C ASP A 55 5.31 -3.10 16.46
N ILE A 56 6.22 -2.50 15.69
CA ILE A 56 7.04 -3.15 14.68
C ILE A 56 8.49 -3.04 15.14
N ARG A 57 9.09 -4.18 15.47
CA ARG A 57 10.45 -4.26 16.00
C ARG A 57 11.38 -4.64 14.89
N VAL A 58 12.12 -3.66 14.40
CA VAL A 58 13.02 -3.81 13.26
C VAL A 58 14.44 -3.99 13.77
N GLN A 59 15.14 -5.00 13.23
CA GLN A 59 16.56 -5.20 13.46
C GLN A 59 17.26 -5.59 12.16
N SER A 60 18.57 -5.34 12.09
CA SER A 60 19.38 -5.82 10.98
C SER A 60 19.94 -7.22 11.25
N SER A 61 20.16 -7.98 10.19
CA SER A 61 20.78 -9.31 10.30
C SER A 61 22.27 -9.24 10.70
N ASP A 62 22.78 -10.31 11.30
CA ASP A 62 24.17 -10.41 11.76
C ASP A 62 25.13 -10.69 10.59
N MET A 63 25.81 -9.66 10.09
CA MET A 63 26.75 -9.76 8.97
C MET A 63 28.03 -10.54 9.27
N SER A 64 28.28 -10.94 10.53
CA SER A 64 29.37 -11.88 10.83
C SER A 64 29.09 -13.29 10.28
N LEU A 65 27.82 -13.61 10.01
CA LEU A 65 27.42 -14.83 9.33
C LEU A 65 27.33 -14.60 7.81
N PRO A 66 28.18 -15.25 7.00
CA PRO A 66 28.25 -14.98 5.57
C PRO A 66 27.02 -15.49 4.81
N ALA A 67 26.47 -16.65 5.19
CA ALA A 67 25.32 -17.23 4.51
C ALA A 67 24.01 -16.61 4.99
N ARG A 68 23.15 -16.22 4.04
CA ARG A 68 21.81 -15.68 4.32
C ARG A 68 20.96 -16.64 5.16
N LEU A 69 21.03 -17.94 4.87
CA LEU A 69 20.28 -18.96 5.61
C LEU A 69 20.71 -19.04 7.08
N ASP A 70 22.00 -18.88 7.36
CA ASP A 70 22.51 -18.87 8.74
C ASP A 70 22.04 -17.62 9.48
N ARG A 71 22.08 -16.45 8.83
CA ARG A 71 21.53 -15.20 9.38
C ARG A 71 20.04 -15.32 9.72
N GLN A 72 19.26 -15.86 8.79
CA GLN A 72 17.83 -16.11 8.99
C GLN A 72 17.58 -17.09 10.15
N THR A 73 18.29 -18.21 10.17
CA THR A 73 18.17 -19.23 11.22
C THR A 73 18.52 -18.67 12.60
N ARG A 74 19.62 -17.91 12.70
CA ARG A 74 20.03 -17.24 13.94
C ARG A 74 18.96 -16.26 14.41
N PHE A 75 18.45 -15.43 13.51
CA PHE A 75 17.40 -14.47 13.83
C PHE A 75 16.13 -15.16 14.36
N HIS A 76 15.61 -16.16 13.64
CA HIS A 76 14.40 -16.86 14.06
C HIS A 76 14.54 -17.50 15.45
N LYS A 77 15.69 -18.15 15.73
CA LYS A 77 15.97 -18.74 17.04
C LYS A 77 15.98 -17.68 18.14
N GLN A 78 16.67 -16.57 17.88
CA GLN A 78 16.75 -15.46 18.84
C GLN A 78 15.38 -14.83 19.09
N ALA A 79 14.58 -14.58 18.04
CA ALA A 79 13.25 -14.00 18.17
C ALA A 79 12.31 -14.89 18.99
N LEU A 80 12.30 -16.20 18.73
CA LEU A 80 11.52 -17.16 19.52
C LEU A 80 11.98 -17.23 20.97
N GLU A 81 13.30 -17.25 21.22
CA GLU A 81 13.86 -17.28 22.57
C GLU A 81 13.48 -16.04 23.38
N GLN A 82 13.70 -14.85 22.82
CA GLN A 82 13.33 -13.59 23.46
C GLN A 82 11.82 -13.51 23.70
N GLY A 83 11.04 -14.01 22.74
CA GLY A 83 9.59 -14.02 22.78
C GLY A 83 9.00 -14.92 23.86
N LYS A 84 9.74 -15.89 24.42
CA LYS A 84 9.28 -16.72 25.56
C LYS A 84 8.79 -15.89 26.73
N SER A 85 9.42 -14.75 27.00
CA SER A 85 9.05 -13.91 28.15
C SER A 85 7.77 -13.10 27.92
N GLU A 86 7.41 -12.85 26.66
CA GLU A 86 6.48 -11.79 26.29
C GLU A 86 5.23 -12.27 25.54
N PHE A 87 5.38 -13.22 24.62
CA PHE A 87 4.32 -13.64 23.71
C PHE A 87 3.74 -14.98 24.13
N ASP A 88 2.42 -15.09 24.07
CA ASP A 88 1.70 -16.36 24.21
C ASP A 88 1.80 -17.19 22.94
N TRP A 89 1.78 -16.53 21.78
CA TRP A 89 1.80 -17.15 20.47
C TRP A 89 2.74 -16.44 19.50
N MET A 90 3.52 -17.19 18.74
CA MET A 90 4.37 -16.65 17.69
C MET A 90 4.21 -17.46 16.40
N MET A 91 4.45 -16.82 15.25
CA MET A 91 4.49 -17.49 13.95
C MET A 91 5.58 -16.88 13.10
N ILE A 92 6.39 -17.73 12.46
CA ILE A 92 7.35 -17.31 11.43
C ILE A 92 6.62 -17.31 10.08
N LEU A 93 6.79 -16.24 9.31
CA LEU A 93 6.18 -16.06 7.98
C LEU A 93 7.23 -15.49 7.02
N ALA A 94 7.09 -15.82 5.74
CA ALA A 94 7.83 -15.20 4.65
C ALA A 94 7.13 -13.94 4.12
N ALA A 95 7.83 -13.13 3.30
CA ALA A 95 7.31 -11.85 2.80
C ALA A 95 6.15 -12.02 1.79
N ASP A 96 6.02 -13.20 1.20
CA ASP A 96 4.97 -13.62 0.28
C ASP A 96 3.87 -14.46 0.97
N GLU A 97 3.93 -14.60 2.30
CA GLU A 97 2.98 -15.39 3.10
C GLU A 97 2.05 -14.49 3.92
N TYR A 98 0.74 -14.67 3.72
CA TYR A 98 -0.31 -13.91 4.39
C TYR A 98 -1.23 -14.87 5.13
N LEU A 99 -1.26 -14.79 6.47
CA LEU A 99 -2.14 -15.65 7.27
C LEU A 99 -3.60 -15.24 7.10
N HIS A 100 -4.48 -16.21 6.90
CA HIS A 100 -5.93 -16.01 6.81
C HIS A 100 -6.69 -16.99 7.70
N PHE A 101 -7.77 -16.49 8.32
CA PHE A 101 -8.74 -17.28 9.07
C PHE A 101 -10.08 -17.30 8.34
N GLU A 102 -10.64 -18.49 8.13
CA GLU A 102 -11.92 -18.65 7.44
C GLU A 102 -13.05 -18.00 8.24
N ASN A 103 -13.06 -18.24 9.56
CA ASN A 103 -14.14 -17.80 10.45
C ASN A 103 -13.66 -16.78 11.49
N ALA A 104 -12.53 -17.05 12.18
CA ALA A 104 -12.05 -16.20 13.27
C ALA A 104 -11.82 -14.75 12.83
N GLY A 105 -12.20 -13.81 13.70
CA GLY A 105 -12.03 -12.37 13.51
C GLY A 105 -10.67 -11.84 13.93
N SER A 106 -9.85 -12.63 14.63
CA SER A 106 -8.50 -12.22 15.02
C SER A 106 -7.58 -13.41 15.36
N VAL A 107 -6.28 -13.15 15.45
CA VAL A 107 -5.29 -14.12 15.98
C VAL A 107 -5.67 -14.56 17.40
N ALA A 108 -6.09 -13.64 18.27
CA ALA A 108 -6.44 -13.96 19.65
C ALA A 108 -7.70 -14.85 19.73
N GLU A 109 -8.68 -14.63 18.87
CA GLU A 109 -9.87 -15.50 18.77
C GLU A 109 -9.50 -16.88 18.24
N PHE A 110 -8.68 -16.93 17.19
CA PHE A 110 -8.23 -18.19 16.59
C PHE A 110 -7.44 -19.04 17.58
N THR A 111 -6.47 -18.45 18.28
CA THR A 111 -5.59 -19.19 19.18
C THR A 111 -6.23 -19.57 20.51
N ALA A 112 -7.37 -18.98 20.88
CA ALA A 112 -8.11 -19.34 22.10
C ALA A 112 -8.62 -20.80 22.07
N GLY A 113 -8.87 -21.35 20.88
CA GLY A 113 -9.32 -22.74 20.71
C GLY A 113 -8.18 -23.77 20.66
N ILE A 114 -6.93 -23.33 20.58
CA ILE A 114 -5.78 -24.23 20.40
C ILE A 114 -5.34 -24.78 21.76
N THR A 115 -5.42 -26.10 21.92
CA THR A 115 -5.07 -26.79 23.16
C THR A 115 -3.63 -27.34 23.18
N THR A 116 -2.94 -27.33 22.04
CA THR A 116 -1.57 -27.85 21.89
C THR A 116 -0.55 -26.72 21.87
N PRO A 117 0.71 -26.97 22.27
CA PRO A 117 1.77 -25.95 22.24
C PRO A 117 2.09 -25.43 20.83
N THR A 118 1.75 -26.21 19.80
CA THR A 118 1.96 -25.87 18.41
C THR A 118 0.70 -26.19 17.59
N PHE A 119 0.47 -25.40 16.54
CA PHE A 119 -0.62 -25.62 15.60
C PHE A 119 -0.15 -25.34 14.17
N PRO A 120 -0.17 -26.35 13.27
CA PRO A 120 0.23 -26.17 11.88
C PRO A 120 -0.88 -25.49 11.06
N VAL A 121 -0.51 -24.58 10.18
CA VAL A 121 -1.37 -23.93 9.18
C VAL A 121 -0.80 -24.22 7.81
N ASN A 122 -1.59 -24.87 6.96
CA ASN A 122 -1.18 -25.27 5.62
C ASN A 122 -1.00 -24.08 4.67
N TRP A 123 -0.01 -24.19 3.79
CA TRP A 123 0.09 -23.36 2.60
C TRP A 123 -1.13 -23.53 1.69
N CYS A 124 -1.50 -22.42 1.04
CA CYS A 124 -2.41 -22.33 -0.07
C CYS A 124 -1.67 -21.55 -1.15
N LEU A 125 -1.17 -22.23 -2.19
CA LEU A 125 -0.35 -21.61 -3.23
C LEU A 125 -1.22 -20.84 -4.20
N PHE A 126 -1.01 -19.54 -4.24
CA PHE A 126 -1.66 -18.63 -5.18
C PHE A 126 -0.82 -18.43 -6.42
N GLY A 127 -1.48 -18.47 -7.57
CA GLY A 127 -0.90 -18.04 -8.83
C GLY A 127 -0.93 -16.51 -8.98
N SER A 128 -0.38 -16.06 -10.09
CA SER A 128 -0.30 -14.65 -10.48
C SER A 128 -1.65 -14.02 -10.78
N SER A 129 -2.72 -14.80 -10.93
CA SER A 129 -4.02 -14.34 -11.44
C SER A 129 -3.90 -13.59 -12.78
N GLY A 130 -2.89 -13.95 -13.59
CA GLY A 130 -2.58 -13.32 -14.88
C GLY A 130 -1.70 -12.06 -14.79
N HIS A 131 -1.32 -11.61 -13.60
CA HIS A 131 -0.50 -10.41 -13.42
C HIS A 131 0.94 -10.60 -13.93
N GLN A 132 1.30 -9.79 -14.93
CA GLN A 132 2.64 -9.81 -15.53
C GLN A 132 3.62 -8.82 -14.89
N ALA A 133 3.09 -7.74 -14.31
CA ALA A 133 3.87 -6.64 -13.76
C ALA A 133 3.43 -6.33 -12.31
N PRO A 134 4.29 -5.67 -11.52
CA PRO A 134 3.97 -5.33 -10.14
C PRO A 134 2.74 -4.43 -10.07
N SER A 135 1.84 -4.74 -9.14
CA SER A 135 0.61 -3.99 -8.92
C SER A 135 0.73 -3.05 -7.72
N PRO A 136 0.10 -1.88 -7.74
CA PRO A 136 0.02 -0.99 -6.58
C PRO A 136 -1.02 -1.43 -5.54
N PHE A 137 -1.88 -2.40 -5.87
CA PHE A 137 -2.92 -2.92 -4.98
C PHE A 137 -2.38 -3.95 -3.99
N SER A 138 -3.20 -4.30 -2.99
CA SER A 138 -2.86 -5.34 -2.01
C SER A 138 -2.68 -6.70 -2.71
N PRO A 139 -1.69 -7.53 -2.35
CA PRO A 139 -1.58 -8.90 -2.84
C PRO A 139 -2.86 -9.72 -2.65
N VAL A 140 -3.55 -9.54 -1.52
CA VAL A 140 -4.83 -10.20 -1.21
C VAL A 140 -5.98 -9.76 -2.13
N GLU A 141 -5.88 -8.58 -2.75
CA GLU A 141 -6.87 -8.07 -3.68
C GLU A 141 -6.67 -8.58 -5.10
N ILE A 142 -5.41 -8.81 -5.51
CA ILE A 142 -5.06 -9.09 -6.91
C ILE A 142 -4.79 -10.56 -7.18
N PHE A 143 -4.21 -11.28 -6.21
CA PHE A 143 -3.95 -12.71 -6.33
C PHE A 143 -5.15 -13.47 -5.79
N THR A 144 -6.10 -13.71 -6.67
CA THR A 144 -7.43 -14.26 -6.37
C THR A 144 -7.58 -15.71 -6.77
N HIS A 145 -6.55 -16.32 -7.37
CA HIS A 145 -6.61 -17.72 -7.81
C HIS A 145 -5.49 -18.55 -7.18
N HIS A 146 -5.85 -19.75 -6.73
CA HIS A 146 -4.92 -20.70 -6.12
C HIS A 146 -4.97 -22.08 -6.78
N GLY A 147 -3.98 -22.92 -6.48
CA GLY A 147 -3.94 -24.31 -6.95
C GLY A 147 -5.01 -25.19 -6.32
N LEU A 148 -5.37 -26.30 -6.98
CA LEU A 148 -6.29 -27.28 -6.39
C LEU A 148 -5.74 -27.85 -5.08
N LEU A 149 -6.62 -28.16 -4.12
CA LEU A 149 -6.24 -28.68 -2.79
C LEU A 149 -5.32 -29.91 -2.84
N SER A 150 -5.42 -30.72 -3.91
CA SER A 150 -4.59 -31.90 -4.13
C SER A 150 -3.11 -31.62 -4.43
N LEU A 151 -2.72 -30.36 -4.64
CA LEU A 151 -1.32 -29.97 -4.89
C LEU A 151 -0.45 -30.34 -3.67
N PRO A 152 0.61 -31.17 -3.83
CA PRO A 152 1.42 -31.63 -2.70
C PRO A 152 2.06 -30.52 -1.89
N ASP A 153 2.44 -29.41 -2.53
CA ASP A 153 3.07 -28.26 -1.88
C ASP A 153 2.18 -27.62 -0.79
N HIS A 154 0.85 -27.79 -0.84
CA HIS A 154 -0.05 -27.32 0.22
C HIS A 154 0.17 -28.03 1.56
N ARG A 155 0.89 -29.15 1.58
CA ARG A 155 1.21 -29.87 2.82
C ARG A 155 2.34 -29.23 3.62
N VAL A 156 3.06 -28.27 3.03
CA VAL A 156 3.99 -27.42 3.79
C VAL A 156 3.19 -26.53 4.74
N VAL A 157 3.73 -26.31 5.93
CA VAL A 157 3.04 -25.61 7.01
C VAL A 157 3.88 -24.47 7.58
N ARG A 158 3.18 -23.51 8.18
CA ARG A 158 3.72 -22.61 9.21
C ARG A 158 3.09 -22.95 10.54
N HIS A 159 3.81 -22.71 11.62
CA HIS A 159 3.33 -23.06 12.95
C HIS A 159 3.01 -21.82 13.75
N PHE A 160 1.81 -21.77 14.30
CA PHE A 160 1.62 -21.07 15.56
C PHE A 160 2.32 -21.86 16.65
N VAL A 161 3.14 -21.20 17.46
CA VAL A 161 3.85 -21.82 18.57
C VAL A 161 3.68 -21.02 19.85
N GLN A 162 3.53 -21.72 20.97
CA GLN A 162 3.67 -21.16 22.31
C GLN A 162 5.16 -21.18 22.66
N PRO A 163 5.89 -20.04 22.56
CA PRO A 163 7.34 -20.04 22.66
C PRO A 163 7.83 -20.64 23.99
N ARG A 164 7.07 -20.45 25.08
CA ARG A 164 7.36 -20.98 26.43
C ARG A 164 7.35 -22.52 26.53
N GLN A 165 6.67 -23.19 25.61
CA GLN A 165 6.42 -24.64 25.68
C GLN A 165 7.18 -25.42 24.60
N ILE A 166 7.86 -24.74 23.68
CA ILE A 166 8.70 -25.37 22.66
C ILE A 166 10.17 -25.31 23.05
N GLY A 167 10.96 -26.28 22.56
CA GLY A 167 12.41 -26.30 22.73
C GLY A 167 13.13 -25.21 21.94
N ASN A 168 14.44 -25.35 21.78
CA ASN A 168 15.26 -24.37 21.04
C ASN A 168 15.35 -24.65 19.52
N GLU A 169 14.60 -25.65 19.06
CA GLU A 169 14.52 -26.01 17.64
C GLU A 169 13.48 -25.16 16.93
N LEU A 170 13.76 -24.81 15.67
CA LEU A 170 12.79 -24.09 14.85
C LEU A 170 11.69 -25.05 14.42
N PRO A 171 10.42 -24.59 14.34
CA PRO A 171 9.34 -25.42 13.83
C PRO A 171 9.62 -25.87 12.39
N ASP A 172 9.58 -27.17 12.14
CA ASP A 172 9.85 -27.74 10.81
C ASP A 172 8.65 -27.52 9.87
N PRO A 173 8.80 -26.74 8.78
CA PRO A 173 7.72 -26.51 7.83
C PRO A 173 7.29 -27.76 7.05
N PHE A 174 8.08 -28.84 7.08
CA PHE A 174 7.80 -30.10 6.40
C PHE A 174 7.21 -31.19 7.31
N SER A 175 6.97 -30.88 8.58
CA SER A 175 6.46 -31.84 9.58
C SER A 175 5.06 -32.41 9.28
N ALA A 176 4.34 -31.84 8.31
CA ALA A 176 2.99 -32.27 7.90
C ALA A 176 2.92 -32.90 6.50
N LEU A 177 4.05 -33.20 5.83
CA LEU A 177 4.06 -33.72 4.44
C LEU A 177 3.30 -35.05 4.23
N GLU A 178 3.16 -35.86 5.28
CA GLU A 178 2.43 -37.13 5.25
C GLU A 178 0.91 -36.98 5.42
N ARG A 179 0.43 -35.77 5.74
CA ARG A 179 -0.99 -35.47 5.96
C ARG A 179 -1.54 -34.67 4.78
N ASN A 180 -2.82 -34.88 4.46
CA ASN A 180 -3.50 -34.03 3.50
C ASN A 180 -3.63 -32.61 4.06
N ALA A 181 -3.44 -31.61 3.20
CA ALA A 181 -3.64 -30.22 3.57
C ALA A 181 -5.12 -29.97 3.93
N SER A 182 -5.36 -29.07 4.88
CA SER A 182 -6.70 -28.61 5.25
C SER A 182 -6.70 -27.10 5.38
N TRP A 183 -7.74 -26.46 4.83
CA TRP A 183 -7.99 -25.02 4.97
C TRP A 183 -9.33 -24.73 5.67
N ALA A 184 -9.82 -25.68 6.45
CA ALA A 184 -11.14 -25.58 7.08
C ALA A 184 -11.26 -24.41 8.07
N GLU A 185 -10.15 -24.07 8.75
CA GLU A 185 -10.13 -23.04 9.79
C GLU A 185 -9.20 -21.87 9.43
N SER A 186 -8.06 -22.17 8.83
CA SER A 186 -7.03 -21.20 8.46
C SER A 186 -6.18 -21.69 7.30
N ARG A 187 -5.48 -20.76 6.66
CA ARG A 187 -4.51 -21.04 5.60
C ARG A 187 -3.45 -19.94 5.54
N ILE A 188 -2.26 -20.30 5.05
CA ILE A 188 -1.26 -19.33 4.60
C ILE A 188 -1.51 -19.08 3.13
N LEU A 189 -2.00 -17.88 2.78
CA LEU A 189 -2.06 -17.44 1.39
C LEU A 189 -0.61 -17.20 0.95
N HIS A 190 -0.08 -18.09 0.13
CA HIS A 190 1.30 -18.06 -0.30
C HIS A 190 1.36 -17.56 -1.74
N PHE A 191 1.72 -16.29 -1.91
CA PHE A 191 1.83 -15.61 -3.20
C PHE A 191 3.18 -15.90 -3.88
N ALA A 192 3.58 -17.18 -3.91
CA ALA A 192 4.89 -17.63 -4.37
C ALA A 192 5.20 -17.22 -5.81
N ALA A 193 4.19 -17.26 -6.69
CA ALA A 193 4.34 -16.83 -8.08
C ALA A 193 4.46 -15.31 -8.22
N GLY A 194 3.78 -14.55 -7.36
CA GLY A 194 3.64 -13.09 -7.46
C GLY A 194 3.25 -12.65 -8.87
N ASP A 195 3.73 -11.47 -9.29
CA ASP A 195 3.75 -11.10 -10.70
C ASP A 195 4.98 -11.66 -11.41
N HIS A 196 4.83 -11.96 -12.70
CA HIS A 196 5.88 -12.58 -13.51
C HIS A 196 7.20 -11.78 -13.51
N ALA A 197 7.14 -10.46 -13.72
CA ALA A 197 8.34 -9.62 -13.78
C ALA A 197 9.11 -9.58 -12.45
N SER A 198 8.42 -9.46 -11.32
CA SER A 198 9.05 -9.50 -9.99
C SER A 198 9.65 -10.87 -9.69
N PHE A 199 8.96 -11.96 -10.04
CA PHE A 199 9.46 -13.31 -9.79
C PHE A 199 10.80 -13.55 -10.50
N LEU A 200 10.86 -13.25 -11.80
CA LEU A 200 12.08 -13.42 -12.60
C LEU A 200 13.23 -12.54 -12.10
N ARG A 201 12.93 -11.32 -11.66
CA ARG A 201 13.93 -10.40 -11.09
C ARG A 201 14.53 -10.90 -9.76
N ARG A 202 13.74 -11.60 -8.94
CA ARG A 202 14.15 -12.10 -7.62
C ARG A 202 14.84 -13.46 -7.68
N ASN A 203 14.53 -14.27 -8.68
CA ASN A 203 14.96 -15.66 -8.72
C ASN A 203 16.26 -15.85 -9.51
N ALA A 204 17.33 -16.15 -8.81
CA ALA A 204 18.63 -16.49 -9.40
C ALA A 204 18.73 -17.94 -9.89
N SER A 205 17.61 -18.69 -9.94
CA SER A 205 17.56 -20.06 -10.46
C SER A 205 18.10 -20.13 -11.89
N ALA A 206 18.68 -21.27 -12.26
CA ALA A 206 19.10 -21.54 -13.64
C ALA A 206 17.91 -21.69 -14.61
N THR A 207 16.70 -21.95 -14.09
CA THR A 207 15.46 -22.05 -14.88
C THR A 207 14.29 -21.34 -14.19
N PRO A 208 14.33 -20.00 -14.05
CA PRO A 208 13.36 -19.25 -13.29
C PRO A 208 11.95 -19.33 -13.91
N GLU A 209 11.82 -19.47 -15.22
CA GLU A 209 10.52 -19.61 -15.91
C GLU A 209 9.83 -20.93 -15.55
N LYS A 210 10.57 -22.04 -15.48
CA LYS A 210 10.00 -23.34 -15.07
C LYS A 210 9.55 -23.31 -13.61
N ALA A 211 10.31 -22.63 -12.75
CA ALA A 211 9.91 -22.44 -11.36
C ALA A 211 8.64 -21.59 -11.28
N TRP A 212 8.56 -20.51 -12.06
CA TRP A 212 7.36 -19.69 -12.11
C TRP A 212 6.14 -20.47 -12.60
N GLN A 213 6.27 -21.24 -13.69
CA GLN A 213 5.20 -22.11 -14.20
C GLN A 213 4.70 -23.14 -13.18
N HIS A 214 5.57 -23.63 -12.28
CA HIS A 214 5.17 -24.52 -11.20
C HIS A 214 4.31 -23.80 -10.15
N PHE A 215 4.72 -22.59 -9.75
CA PHE A 215 4.03 -21.82 -8.71
C PHE A 215 2.81 -21.04 -9.22
N ASP A 216 2.74 -20.71 -10.52
CA ASP A 216 1.63 -19.96 -11.13
C ASP A 216 0.37 -20.82 -11.26
N ARG A 217 -0.28 -21.08 -10.12
CA ARG A 217 -1.44 -21.97 -10.00
C ARG A 217 -2.73 -21.18 -9.90
N ASN A 218 -3.43 -21.09 -11.04
CA ASN A 218 -4.68 -20.32 -11.17
C ASN A 218 -5.91 -21.23 -11.33
N ASP A 219 -5.97 -22.33 -10.57
CA ASP A 219 -6.95 -23.40 -10.80
C ASP A 219 -8.35 -23.09 -10.24
N ALA A 220 -8.43 -22.36 -9.12
CA ALA A 220 -9.67 -22.03 -8.43
C ALA A 220 -9.66 -20.61 -7.86
N GLU A 221 -10.78 -19.89 -8.02
CA GLU A 221 -10.97 -18.55 -7.48
C GLU A 221 -11.21 -18.57 -5.96
N TYR A 222 -10.62 -17.60 -5.26
CA TYR A 222 -10.75 -17.37 -3.84
C TYR A 222 -10.57 -15.89 -3.48
N THR A 223 -11.63 -15.29 -2.93
CA THR A 223 -11.68 -13.86 -2.59
C THR A 223 -12.07 -13.60 -1.13
N ARG A 224 -12.21 -14.63 -0.29
CA ARG A 224 -12.65 -14.47 1.11
C ARG A 224 -11.70 -13.63 1.95
N ALA A 225 -10.42 -13.63 1.61
CA ALA A 225 -9.41 -12.80 2.28
C ALA A 225 -9.64 -11.29 2.08
N SER A 226 -10.44 -10.89 1.07
CA SER A 226 -10.84 -9.50 0.87
C SER A 226 -11.59 -8.89 2.06
N ARG A 227 -12.12 -9.71 2.98
CA ARG A 227 -12.73 -9.23 4.25
C ARG A 227 -11.79 -8.38 5.08
N TRP A 228 -10.47 -8.54 4.94
CA TRP A 228 -9.45 -7.79 5.66
C TRP A 228 -9.05 -6.47 4.97
N LEU A 229 -9.41 -6.30 3.69
CA LEU A 229 -8.97 -5.14 2.91
C LEU A 229 -9.39 -3.78 3.48
N PRO A 230 -10.60 -3.57 4.02
CA PRO A 230 -10.97 -2.27 4.56
C PRO A 230 -10.00 -1.79 5.66
N GLU A 231 -9.70 -2.67 6.61
CA GLU A 231 -8.81 -2.34 7.74
C GLU A 231 -7.33 -2.36 7.33
N SER A 232 -6.93 -3.30 6.47
CA SER A 232 -5.57 -3.35 5.94
C SER A 232 -5.23 -2.10 5.11
N ARG A 233 -6.16 -1.59 4.30
CA ARG A 233 -5.99 -0.30 3.60
C ARG A 233 -5.89 0.87 4.58
N ARG A 234 -6.66 0.87 5.68
CA ARG A 234 -6.56 1.90 6.73
C ARG A 234 -5.16 1.92 7.34
N ILE A 235 -4.61 0.76 7.69
CA ILE A 235 -3.26 0.64 8.23
C ILE A 235 -2.21 1.03 7.19
N ALA A 236 -2.29 0.47 5.98
CA ALA A 236 -1.39 0.77 4.87
C ALA A 236 -1.38 2.27 4.52
N SER A 237 -2.55 2.93 4.53
CA SER A 237 -2.64 4.39 4.31
C SER A 237 -1.89 5.20 5.36
N SER A 238 -1.86 4.72 6.61
CA SER A 238 -1.10 5.37 7.68
C SER A 238 0.40 5.26 7.42
N ILE A 239 0.88 4.08 6.99
CA ILE A 239 2.28 3.84 6.64
C ILE A 239 2.69 4.70 5.43
N VAL A 240 1.87 4.71 4.37
CA VAL A 240 2.10 5.53 3.17
C VAL A 240 2.22 7.00 3.51
N GLN A 241 1.33 7.54 4.35
CA GLN A 241 1.39 8.95 4.73
C GLN A 241 2.57 9.29 5.64
N ALA A 242 3.02 8.37 6.48
CA ALA A 242 4.26 8.54 7.24
C ALA A 242 5.47 8.62 6.28
N SER A 243 5.54 7.72 5.29
CA SER A 243 6.58 7.78 4.24
C SER A 243 6.56 9.08 3.44
N LEU A 244 5.38 9.58 3.07
CA LEU A 244 5.26 10.86 2.36
C LEU A 244 5.61 12.06 3.24
N THR A 245 5.34 11.98 4.54
CA THR A 245 5.78 13.01 5.49
C THR A 245 7.30 13.01 5.63
N ASP A 246 7.95 11.85 5.70
CA ASP A 246 9.41 11.74 5.68
C ASP A 246 9.98 12.29 4.36
N LEU A 247 9.39 11.92 3.22
CA LEU A 247 9.77 12.46 1.90
C LEU A 247 9.72 13.99 1.88
N TYR A 248 8.64 14.60 2.39
CA TYR A 248 8.50 16.05 2.47
C TYR A 248 9.68 16.68 3.20
N TRP A 249 10.04 16.15 4.39
CA TRP A 249 11.13 16.72 5.19
C TRP A 249 12.49 16.53 4.54
N ARG A 250 12.73 15.39 3.89
CA ARG A 250 13.98 15.16 3.16
C ARG A 250 14.12 16.06 1.94
N LEU A 251 13.04 16.26 1.18
CA LEU A 251 13.03 17.21 0.06
C LEU A 251 13.24 18.64 0.56
N LYS A 252 12.52 19.06 1.61
CA LYS A 252 12.69 20.40 2.21
C LYS A 252 14.11 20.63 2.68
N SER A 253 14.70 19.64 3.35
CA SER A 253 16.09 19.71 3.81
C SER A 253 17.07 19.81 2.64
N ALA A 254 16.92 18.97 1.62
CA ALA A 254 17.77 18.99 0.43
C ALA A 254 17.71 20.33 -0.31
N MET A 255 16.53 20.94 -0.41
CA MET A 255 16.36 22.27 -0.98
C MET A 255 17.02 23.36 -0.13
N THR A 256 16.75 23.35 1.18
CA THR A 256 17.29 24.35 2.13
C THR A 256 18.81 24.36 2.13
N HIS A 257 19.43 23.19 2.05
CA HIS A 257 20.90 23.03 2.06
C HIS A 257 21.52 22.99 0.67
N ALA A 258 20.72 23.14 -0.40
CA ALA A 258 21.14 22.99 -1.78
C ALA A 258 21.98 21.71 -2.03
N ASP A 259 21.50 20.57 -1.52
CA ASP A 259 22.20 19.28 -1.60
C ASP A 259 22.39 18.87 -3.06
N LYS A 260 23.62 18.98 -3.55
CA LYS A 260 23.96 18.72 -4.94
C LYS A 260 23.73 17.27 -5.34
N SER A 261 23.96 16.32 -4.43
CA SER A 261 23.81 14.89 -4.73
C SER A 261 22.33 14.56 -4.92
N VAL A 262 21.47 15.05 -4.03
CA VAL A 262 20.02 14.86 -4.14
C VAL A 262 19.49 15.56 -5.39
N LEU A 263 19.84 16.84 -5.61
CA LEU A 263 19.35 17.57 -6.79
C LEU A 263 19.79 16.91 -8.10
N GLN A 264 21.02 16.41 -8.16
CA GLN A 264 21.50 15.64 -9.31
C GLN A 264 20.70 14.34 -9.51
N GLY A 265 20.40 13.59 -8.44
CA GLY A 265 19.55 12.40 -8.50
C GLY A 265 18.14 12.70 -9.01
N LEU A 266 17.60 13.87 -8.66
CA LEU A 266 16.32 14.38 -9.14
C LEU A 266 16.37 14.91 -10.59
N GLY A 267 17.56 14.99 -11.20
CA GLY A 267 17.75 15.54 -12.54
C GLY A 267 17.57 17.05 -12.60
N LEU A 268 17.86 17.75 -11.49
CA LEU A 268 17.65 19.19 -11.34
C LEU A 268 18.97 19.92 -11.03
N THR A 269 19.02 21.18 -11.43
CA THR A 269 20.09 22.11 -11.11
C THR A 269 19.59 23.21 -10.17
N PRO A 270 20.45 23.81 -9.32
CA PRO A 270 20.06 24.95 -8.49
C PRO A 270 19.49 26.13 -9.30
N ALA A 271 19.97 26.33 -10.53
CA ALA A 271 19.47 27.36 -11.43
C ALA A 271 18.00 27.14 -11.81
N GLN A 272 17.60 25.89 -12.09
CA GLN A 272 16.20 25.55 -12.40
C GLN A 272 15.25 25.79 -11.21
N LEU A 273 15.75 25.75 -9.97
CA LEU A 273 14.96 26.05 -8.77
C LEU A 273 14.92 27.56 -8.44
N SER A 274 15.91 28.32 -8.91
CA SER A 274 16.03 29.76 -8.65
C SER A 274 15.24 30.62 -9.62
N VAL A 275 14.92 30.10 -10.81
CA VAL A 275 14.14 30.80 -11.83
C VAL A 275 12.65 30.51 -11.61
N PRO A 276 11.80 31.52 -11.36
CA PRO A 276 10.35 31.33 -11.31
C PRO A 276 9.84 30.82 -12.66
N SER A 277 8.84 29.94 -12.65
CA SER A 277 8.17 29.52 -13.91
C SER A 277 7.72 30.74 -14.72
N SER A 278 7.84 30.64 -16.05
CA SER A 278 7.29 31.63 -16.98
C SER A 278 5.77 31.66 -16.97
N ASP A 279 5.12 30.58 -16.50
CA ASP A 279 3.68 30.54 -16.24
C ASP A 279 3.36 31.25 -14.93
N ARG A 280 2.70 32.40 -15.04
CA ARG A 280 2.43 33.31 -13.91
C ARG A 280 1.02 33.19 -13.33
N ALA A 281 0.16 32.34 -13.91
CA ALA A 281 -1.20 32.16 -13.41
C ALA A 281 -1.26 30.87 -12.56
N PRO A 282 -1.67 30.96 -11.28
CA PRO A 282 -1.89 29.76 -10.48
C PRO A 282 -3.00 28.90 -11.12
N PRO A 283 -2.93 27.56 -10.96
CA PRO A 283 -3.94 26.65 -11.49
C PRO A 283 -5.31 27.04 -10.94
N GLN A 284 -6.28 27.17 -11.84
CA GLN A 284 -7.66 27.47 -11.47
C GLN A 284 -8.43 26.16 -11.29
N PHE A 285 -9.13 26.06 -10.16
CA PHE A 285 -9.95 24.89 -9.85
C PHE A 285 -11.44 25.23 -9.90
N ARG A 286 -12.19 24.39 -10.60
CA ARG A 286 -13.66 24.35 -10.53
C ARG A 286 -14.07 23.22 -9.59
N PHE A 287 -14.93 23.54 -8.62
CA PHE A 287 -15.48 22.54 -7.72
C PHE A 287 -16.82 22.05 -8.24
N CYS A 288 -17.01 20.73 -8.24
CA CYS A 288 -18.20 20.06 -8.74
C CYS A 288 -18.73 19.07 -7.72
N MET A 289 -20.06 19.09 -7.54
CA MET A 289 -20.79 17.98 -6.93
C MET A 289 -21.11 16.91 -7.97
N LEU A 290 -21.25 15.68 -7.49
CA LEU A 290 -21.54 14.50 -8.29
C LEU A 290 -23.04 14.20 -8.17
N GLY A 291 -23.83 14.67 -9.15
CA GLY A 291 -25.28 14.51 -9.21
C GLY A 291 -26.08 15.75 -8.70
N PRO A 292 -26.98 16.33 -9.51
CA PRO A 292 -27.78 17.51 -9.17
C PRO A 292 -28.98 17.20 -8.26
N GLU A 293 -29.76 16.16 -8.57
CA GLU A 293 -30.96 15.81 -7.80
C GLU A 293 -30.60 14.90 -6.64
N LYS A 294 -29.82 13.85 -6.90
CA LYS A 294 -29.21 13.04 -5.85
C LYS A 294 -27.71 13.27 -5.84
N ARG A 295 -27.14 13.47 -4.66
CA ARG A 295 -25.70 13.69 -4.50
C ARG A 295 -25.02 12.38 -4.16
N LEU A 296 -23.87 12.11 -4.79
CA LEU A 296 -22.99 11.05 -4.34
C LEU A 296 -22.30 11.49 -3.04
N MET A 297 -22.46 10.68 -2.00
CA MET A 297 -21.93 10.94 -0.67
C MET A 297 -21.16 9.72 -0.17
N LEU A 298 -20.21 9.95 0.72
CA LEU A 298 -19.57 8.93 1.52
C LEU A 298 -20.43 8.63 2.74
N ASP A 299 -20.86 7.38 2.91
CA ASP A 299 -21.45 6.90 4.15
C ASP A 299 -20.35 6.66 5.18
N MET A 300 -20.28 7.52 6.20
CA MET A 300 -19.24 7.48 7.24
C MET A 300 -19.30 6.23 8.11
N GLN A 301 -20.42 5.48 8.11
CA GLN A 301 -20.55 4.23 8.85
C GLN A 301 -20.01 3.03 8.06
N THR A 302 -20.28 2.98 6.76
CA THR A 302 -19.93 1.82 5.91
C THR A 302 -18.68 2.06 5.06
N GLY A 303 -18.22 3.31 4.93
CA GLY A 303 -17.15 3.72 4.04
C GLY A 303 -17.50 3.66 2.54
N SER A 304 -18.76 3.35 2.21
CA SER A 304 -19.22 3.15 0.83
C SER A 304 -19.80 4.44 0.24
N PHE A 305 -19.79 4.52 -1.09
CA PHE A 305 -20.45 5.63 -1.81
C PHE A 305 -21.93 5.34 -2.00
N VAL A 306 -22.77 6.32 -1.69
CA VAL A 306 -24.22 6.21 -1.73
C VAL A 306 -24.82 7.44 -2.41
N SER A 307 -25.91 7.23 -3.15
CA SER A 307 -26.67 8.31 -3.79
C SER A 307 -27.76 8.77 -2.82
N VAL A 308 -27.68 10.01 -2.36
CA VAL A 308 -28.56 10.57 -1.33
C VAL A 308 -29.36 11.74 -1.89
N GLY A 309 -30.68 11.69 -1.75
CA GLY A 309 -31.58 12.77 -2.16
C GLY A 309 -31.63 13.91 -1.14
N PRO A 310 -32.16 15.10 -1.52
CA PRO A 310 -32.13 16.31 -0.71
C PRO A 310 -32.97 16.23 0.58
N GLY A 311 -33.89 15.25 0.66
CA GLY A 311 -34.78 15.04 1.81
C GLY A 311 -34.23 14.10 2.88
N ASP A 312 -33.06 13.50 2.70
CA ASP A 312 -32.44 12.63 3.71
C ASP A 312 -31.74 13.50 4.77
N THR A 313 -32.30 13.50 5.99
CA THR A 313 -31.86 14.37 7.09
C THR A 313 -30.87 13.71 8.05
N ASN A 314 -30.20 12.62 7.65
CA ASN A 314 -29.24 11.94 8.52
C ASN A 314 -27.91 12.71 8.62
N PHE A 315 -27.96 13.89 9.25
CA PHE A 315 -26.84 14.78 9.46
C PHE A 315 -25.70 14.06 10.20
N GLY A 316 -24.49 14.11 9.63
CA GLY A 316 -23.30 13.49 10.19
C GLY A 316 -23.03 12.05 9.75
N ARG A 317 -24.02 11.34 9.18
CA ARG A 317 -23.78 10.03 8.55
C ARG A 317 -23.19 10.18 7.16
N TYR A 318 -23.73 11.09 6.36
CA TYR A 318 -23.32 11.26 4.97
C TYR A 318 -22.44 12.48 4.80
N ASN A 319 -21.32 12.30 4.09
CA ASN A 319 -20.37 13.35 3.79
C ASN A 319 -20.29 13.56 2.27
N PRO A 320 -20.68 14.74 1.73
CA PRO A 320 -20.69 14.98 0.30
C PRO A 320 -19.32 14.76 -0.34
N LEU A 321 -19.31 14.12 -1.52
CA LEU A 321 -18.11 14.05 -2.34
C LEU A 321 -18.04 15.26 -3.26
N VAL A 322 -16.84 15.83 -3.37
CA VAL A 322 -16.52 16.98 -4.20
C VAL A 322 -15.36 16.62 -5.12
N MET A 323 -15.50 16.98 -6.39
CA MET A 323 -14.45 16.89 -7.38
C MET A 323 -13.91 18.29 -7.66
N ALA A 324 -12.62 18.51 -7.42
CA ALA A 324 -11.91 19.71 -7.88
C ALA A 324 -11.27 19.41 -9.23
N LEU A 325 -11.72 20.11 -10.27
CA LEU A 325 -11.23 20.02 -11.65
C LEU A 325 -10.24 21.16 -11.91
N GLU A 326 -9.02 20.84 -12.28
CA GLU A 326 -8.06 21.82 -12.78
C GLU A 326 -8.45 22.24 -14.19
N VAL A 327 -8.75 23.52 -14.37
CA VAL A 327 -9.15 24.07 -15.67
C VAL A 327 -7.93 24.07 -16.60
N SER A 328 -8.07 23.41 -17.74
CA SER A 328 -7.04 23.30 -18.77
C SER A 328 -7.65 23.53 -20.15
N ASP A 329 -6.86 24.09 -21.07
CA ASP A 329 -7.22 24.20 -22.49
C ASP A 329 -7.04 22.86 -23.25
N SER A 330 -6.49 21.83 -22.58
CA SER A 330 -6.33 20.49 -23.14
C SER A 330 -7.56 19.60 -22.92
N ASP A 331 -7.65 18.49 -23.65
CA ASP A 331 -8.72 17.49 -23.46
C ASP A 331 -8.55 16.65 -22.17
N ILE A 332 -7.39 16.77 -21.50
CA ILE A 332 -7.01 15.96 -20.34
C ILE A 332 -6.89 16.87 -19.13
N TRP A 333 -7.82 16.73 -18.19
CA TRP A 333 -7.86 17.57 -17.00
C TRP A 333 -7.38 16.78 -15.78
N HIS A 334 -6.52 17.41 -14.98
CA HIS A 334 -6.20 16.89 -13.67
C HIS A 334 -7.36 17.17 -12.71
N ALA A 335 -7.66 16.20 -11.85
CA ALA A 335 -8.74 16.35 -10.89
C ALA A 335 -8.42 15.68 -9.57
N CYS A 336 -9.06 16.13 -8.50
CA CYS A 336 -8.99 15.50 -7.20
C CYS A 336 -10.39 15.26 -6.65
N LEU A 337 -10.68 14.03 -6.21
CA LEU A 337 -11.91 13.66 -5.51
C LEU A 337 -11.65 13.60 -4.00
N PHE A 338 -12.51 14.24 -3.21
CA PHE A 338 -12.43 14.23 -1.76
C PHE A 338 -13.80 14.39 -1.13
N ALA A 339 -13.91 14.05 0.16
CA ALA A 339 -15.08 14.39 0.94
C ALA A 339 -15.01 15.86 1.41
N GLU A 340 -16.13 16.57 1.30
CA GLU A 340 -16.28 17.99 1.66
C GLU A 340 -15.79 18.25 3.08
N ASN A 341 -16.26 17.44 4.03
CA ASN A 341 -15.79 17.47 5.41
C ASN A 341 -14.59 16.52 5.58
N PRO A 342 -13.57 16.89 6.37
CA PRO A 342 -12.47 15.99 6.69
C PRO A 342 -12.97 14.66 7.27
N VAL A 343 -12.56 13.55 6.65
CA VAL A 343 -12.81 12.20 7.15
C VAL A 343 -11.82 11.86 8.26
N LEU A 344 -12.29 11.19 9.32
CA LEU A 344 -11.40 10.63 10.35
C LEU A 344 -10.50 9.52 9.79
N GLY A 345 -10.98 8.82 8.76
CA GLY A 345 -10.22 7.82 8.03
C GLY A 345 -9.04 8.45 7.28
N ARG A 346 -7.91 7.76 7.24
CA ARG A 346 -6.72 8.23 6.53
C ARG A 346 -6.76 7.99 5.02
N HIS A 347 -7.84 7.46 4.45
CA HIS A 347 -7.96 7.35 2.98
C HIS A 347 -9.43 7.34 2.54
N LEU A 348 -9.65 7.57 1.24
CA LEU A 348 -10.93 7.40 0.56
C LEU A 348 -10.83 6.20 -0.38
N SER A 349 -11.69 5.19 -0.23
CA SER A 349 -11.65 4.01 -1.12
C SER A 349 -12.51 4.24 -2.35
N VAL A 350 -11.90 4.18 -3.53
CA VAL A 350 -12.57 4.24 -4.83
C VAL A 350 -12.20 3.00 -5.61
N ALA A 351 -13.19 2.27 -6.13
CA ALA A 351 -12.95 1.10 -6.96
C ALA A 351 -12.07 1.48 -8.17
N GLY A 352 -11.02 0.70 -8.43
CA GLY A 352 -10.05 0.97 -9.50
C GLY A 352 -8.96 1.99 -9.16
N SER A 353 -9.05 2.69 -8.02
CA SER A 353 -7.95 3.55 -7.53
C SER A 353 -7.12 2.81 -6.48
N PRO A 354 -5.80 2.64 -6.68
CA PRO A 354 -4.92 2.05 -5.67
C PRO A 354 -4.47 3.05 -4.60
N THR A 355 -4.87 4.31 -4.73
CA THR A 355 -4.34 5.38 -3.90
C THR A 355 -4.82 5.27 -2.45
N LEU A 356 -3.88 5.40 -1.52
CA LEU A 356 -4.10 5.30 -0.08
C LEU A 356 -4.11 6.68 0.60
N LEU A 357 -4.79 7.64 -0.03
CA LEU A 357 -4.84 9.05 0.38
C LEU A 357 -6.30 9.49 0.62
N PRO A 358 -6.55 10.50 1.47
CA PRO A 358 -7.87 11.11 1.61
C PRO A 358 -8.32 11.92 0.37
N LEU A 359 -7.35 12.45 -0.37
CA LEU A 359 -7.55 13.12 -1.66
C LEU A 359 -7.17 12.13 -2.76
N ILE A 360 -8.09 11.83 -3.69
CA ILE A 360 -7.85 10.86 -4.75
C ILE A 360 -7.51 11.61 -6.04
N PRO A 361 -6.28 11.44 -6.58
CA PRO A 361 -5.89 12.04 -7.84
C PRO A 361 -6.59 11.31 -8.99
N LEU A 362 -7.09 12.06 -9.96
CA LEU A 362 -7.84 11.59 -11.12
C LEU A 362 -7.36 12.31 -12.38
N LYS A 363 -7.53 11.65 -13.53
CA LYS A 363 -7.33 12.21 -14.87
C LYS A 363 -8.67 12.15 -15.61
N VAL A 364 -9.22 13.29 -16.00
CA VAL A 364 -10.52 13.38 -16.67
C VAL A 364 -10.30 13.63 -18.16
N MET A 365 -10.73 12.70 -18.99
CA MET A 365 -10.73 12.80 -20.45
C MET A 365 -12.06 13.43 -20.87
N ILE A 366 -12.08 14.76 -21.06
CA ILE A 366 -13.32 15.51 -21.24
C ILE A 366 -14.06 15.08 -22.52
N ALA A 367 -13.34 14.94 -23.63
CA ALA A 367 -13.91 14.54 -24.91
C ALA A 367 -14.49 13.11 -24.90
N GLU A 368 -13.93 12.22 -24.09
CA GLU A 368 -14.33 10.82 -24.00
C GLU A 368 -15.33 10.54 -22.86
N ASN A 369 -15.57 11.53 -21.99
CA ASN A 369 -16.34 11.38 -20.75
C ASN A 369 -15.83 10.22 -19.86
N ARG A 370 -14.50 10.09 -19.75
CA ARG A 370 -13.85 9.03 -18.98
C ARG A 370 -13.03 9.61 -17.84
N ILE A 371 -13.01 8.89 -16.71
CA ILE A 371 -12.18 9.21 -15.56
C ILE A 371 -11.17 8.07 -15.40
N LEU A 372 -9.89 8.40 -15.39
CA LEU A 372 -8.79 7.45 -15.27
C LEU A 372 -8.06 7.67 -13.95
N SER A 373 -7.52 6.58 -13.41
CA SER A 373 -6.51 6.61 -12.36
C SER A 373 -5.18 7.06 -12.98
N PRO A 374 -4.54 8.13 -12.50
CA PRO A 374 -3.22 8.50 -13.04
C PRO A 374 -2.12 7.48 -12.65
N VAL A 375 -2.38 6.63 -11.66
CA VAL A 375 -1.44 5.61 -11.15
C VAL A 375 -1.46 4.34 -12.00
N THR A 376 -2.64 3.96 -12.52
CA THR A 376 -2.81 2.70 -13.28
C THR A 376 -3.20 2.92 -14.74
N ASP A 377 -3.56 4.15 -15.13
CA ASP A 377 -4.21 4.54 -16.39
C ASP A 377 -5.52 3.78 -16.68
N ALA A 378 -6.01 3.02 -15.71
CA ALA A 378 -7.25 2.28 -15.77
C ALA A 378 -8.44 3.20 -15.49
N GLU A 379 -9.58 2.87 -16.09
CA GLU A 379 -10.81 3.60 -15.88
C GLU A 379 -11.34 3.44 -14.44
N ILE A 380 -11.71 4.55 -13.83
CA ILE A 380 -12.35 4.62 -12.53
C ILE A 380 -13.83 4.90 -12.77
N HIS A 381 -14.67 3.91 -12.46
CA HIS A 381 -16.11 4.05 -12.52
C HIS A 381 -16.63 4.68 -11.22
N ILE A 382 -16.93 5.97 -11.27
CA ILE A 382 -17.67 6.66 -10.22
C ILE A 382 -19.14 6.68 -10.64
N ALA A 383 -20.00 6.00 -9.89
CA ALA A 383 -21.44 5.99 -10.16
C ALA A 383 -22.05 7.38 -9.92
N LEU A 384 -22.04 8.22 -10.95
CA LEU A 384 -22.62 9.56 -10.93
C LEU A 384 -24.15 9.45 -10.97
N PRO A 385 -24.87 9.88 -9.91
CA PRO A 385 -26.30 10.02 -10.00
C PRO A 385 -26.66 11.00 -11.12
N ASP A 386 -27.66 10.66 -11.92
CA ASP A 386 -28.17 11.47 -13.04
C ASP A 386 -27.12 11.81 -14.12
N HIS A 387 -25.96 11.15 -14.10
CA HIS A 387 -24.85 11.31 -15.06
C HIS A 387 -24.33 12.75 -15.24
N ALA A 388 -24.45 13.61 -14.23
CA ALA A 388 -24.10 15.02 -14.35
C ALA A 388 -23.21 15.54 -13.20
N LEU A 389 -22.20 16.34 -13.56
CA LEU A 389 -21.44 17.16 -12.63
C LEU A 389 -22.08 18.54 -12.55
N THR A 390 -22.31 19.03 -11.32
CA THR A 390 -22.86 20.38 -11.10
C THR A 390 -21.79 21.24 -10.45
N THR A 391 -21.43 22.35 -11.10
CA THR A 391 -20.49 23.32 -10.50
C THR A 391 -21.11 23.95 -9.27
N ILE A 392 -20.30 24.09 -8.22
CA ILE A 392 -20.66 24.74 -6.96
C ILE A 392 -19.74 25.92 -6.69
N ASP A 393 -20.23 26.83 -5.84
CA ASP A 393 -19.45 27.98 -5.40
C ASP A 393 -18.20 27.54 -4.65
N SER A 394 -17.08 28.16 -4.99
CA SER A 394 -15.80 27.88 -4.35
C SER A 394 -15.76 28.48 -2.94
N THR A 395 -16.20 27.72 -1.94
CA THR A 395 -16.19 28.17 -0.54
C THR A 395 -14.78 28.18 0.04
N MET A 396 -14.56 28.98 1.09
CA MET A 396 -13.29 28.97 1.84
C MET A 396 -12.95 27.58 2.41
N ALA A 397 -13.96 26.80 2.79
CA ALA A 397 -13.77 25.44 3.27
C ALA A 397 -13.20 24.55 2.16
N LEU A 398 -13.80 24.55 0.96
CA LEU A 398 -13.33 23.74 -0.16
C LEU A 398 -11.92 24.14 -0.61
N TYR A 399 -11.63 25.44 -0.69
CA TYR A 399 -10.28 25.91 -1.00
C TYR A 399 -9.28 25.43 0.05
N SER A 400 -9.59 25.52 1.35
CA SER A 400 -8.68 25.08 2.41
C SER A 400 -8.27 23.61 2.30
N ARG A 401 -9.16 22.75 1.77
CA ARG A 401 -8.89 21.32 1.52
C ARG A 401 -7.87 21.10 0.40
N MET A 402 -7.84 22.02 -0.57
CA MET A 402 -6.99 21.93 -1.76
C MET A 402 -5.74 22.81 -1.68
N THR A 403 -5.65 23.75 -0.73
CA THR A 403 -4.58 24.77 -0.68
C THR A 403 -3.19 24.17 -0.80
N HIS A 404 -2.88 23.11 -0.05
CA HIS A 404 -1.53 22.51 -0.10
C HIS A 404 -1.25 21.94 -1.49
N PHE A 405 -2.21 21.23 -2.10
CA PHE A 405 -2.07 20.70 -3.44
C PHE A 405 -1.90 21.82 -4.47
N MET A 406 -2.75 22.86 -4.41
CA MET A 406 -2.67 24.03 -5.29
C MET A 406 -1.32 24.74 -5.21
N VAL A 407 -0.72 24.83 -4.01
CA VAL A 407 0.61 25.42 -3.84
C VAL A 407 1.69 24.53 -4.44
N LEU A 408 1.59 23.20 -4.28
CA LEU A 408 2.53 22.23 -4.85
C LEU A 408 2.49 22.20 -6.37
N THR A 409 1.32 22.44 -6.98
CA THR A 409 1.13 22.41 -8.45
C THR A 409 1.07 23.81 -9.07
N ALA A 410 1.36 24.86 -8.30
CA ALA A 410 1.25 26.26 -8.73
C ALA A 410 2.08 26.60 -9.98
N GLU A 411 3.14 25.83 -10.24
CA GLU A 411 4.04 26.01 -11.38
C GLU A 411 4.00 24.81 -12.33
N GLY A 412 2.84 24.17 -12.42
CA GLY A 412 2.57 23.00 -13.25
C GLY A 412 3.00 21.68 -12.61
N HIS A 413 2.56 20.59 -13.23
CA HIS A 413 2.84 19.21 -12.80
C HIS A 413 4.23 18.77 -13.22
N THR A 414 5.26 19.41 -12.66
CA THR A 414 6.68 19.06 -12.88
C THR A 414 7.39 18.92 -11.54
N LEU A 415 8.47 18.15 -11.50
CA LEU A 415 9.26 17.95 -10.29
C LEU A 415 9.89 19.26 -9.82
N ALA A 416 10.34 20.12 -10.74
CA ALA A 416 10.85 21.44 -10.39
C ALA A 416 9.76 22.34 -9.78
N GLY A 417 8.55 22.34 -10.37
CA GLY A 417 7.39 23.06 -9.85
C GLY A 417 6.98 22.55 -8.46
N LEU A 418 6.90 21.23 -8.29
CA LEU A 418 6.62 20.56 -7.02
C LEU A 418 7.57 21.02 -5.91
N LEU A 419 8.89 21.02 -6.18
CA LEU A 419 9.89 21.46 -5.21
C LEU A 419 9.73 22.93 -4.84
N ARG A 420 9.54 23.83 -5.82
CA ARG A 420 9.31 25.26 -5.54
C ARG A 420 8.02 25.49 -4.75
N GLY A 421 6.98 24.69 -4.99
CA GLY A 421 5.76 24.69 -4.18
C GLY A 421 6.02 24.20 -2.75
N LEU A 422 6.83 23.14 -2.59
CA LEU A 422 7.18 22.56 -1.29
C LEU A 422 7.88 23.58 -0.37
N ASP A 423 8.75 24.42 -0.93
CA ASP A 423 9.44 25.50 -0.20
C ASP A 423 8.45 26.55 0.36
N ARG A 424 7.33 26.77 -0.34
CA ARG A 424 6.27 27.71 0.06
C ARG A 424 5.31 27.13 1.11
N LEU A 425 5.31 25.81 1.31
CA LEU A 425 4.41 25.18 2.28
C LEU A 425 4.88 25.40 3.72
N PRO A 426 3.97 25.80 4.64
CA PRO A 426 4.31 25.98 6.05
C PRO A 426 4.49 24.64 6.80
N ALA A 427 3.84 23.57 6.33
CA ALA A 427 3.83 22.26 6.96
C ALA A 427 3.68 21.14 5.91
N PRO A 428 4.04 19.89 6.24
CA PRO A 428 3.76 18.74 5.39
C PRO A 428 2.26 18.49 5.25
N ASP A 429 1.83 18.15 4.03
CA ASP A 429 0.54 17.52 3.75
C ASP A 429 0.79 16.31 2.85
N ALA A 430 0.76 15.11 3.45
CA ALA A 430 1.04 13.87 2.75
C ALA A 430 0.04 13.58 1.62
N SER A 431 -1.22 14.00 1.78
CA SER A 431 -2.24 13.79 0.75
C SER A 431 -2.00 14.68 -0.45
N ALA A 432 -1.73 15.96 -0.22
CA ALA A 432 -1.39 16.90 -1.29
C ALA A 432 -0.12 16.50 -2.03
N LEU A 433 0.94 16.12 -1.28
CA LEU A 433 2.19 15.66 -1.87
C LEU A 433 2.00 14.37 -2.69
N GLY A 434 1.26 13.40 -2.16
CA GLY A 434 0.97 12.16 -2.88
C GLY A 434 0.18 12.41 -4.17
N CYS A 435 -0.84 13.28 -4.14
CA CYS A 435 -1.58 13.66 -5.34
C CYS A 435 -0.70 14.39 -6.37
N ALA A 436 0.15 15.31 -5.94
CA ALA A 436 1.05 16.02 -6.83
C ALA A 436 2.06 15.08 -7.50
N ILE A 437 2.61 14.11 -6.75
CA ILE A 437 3.50 13.06 -7.30
C ILE A 437 2.75 12.19 -8.31
N ALA A 438 1.51 11.79 -8.01
CA ALA A 438 0.69 10.98 -8.91
C ALA A 438 0.38 11.67 -10.25
N MET A 439 0.55 12.99 -10.34
CA MET A 439 0.31 13.77 -11.56
C MET A 439 1.61 14.17 -12.28
N LEU A 440 2.79 13.83 -11.74
CA LEU A 440 4.06 14.09 -12.41
C LEU A 440 4.20 13.26 -13.70
N PRO A 441 5.04 13.70 -14.65
CA PRO A 441 5.49 12.83 -15.73
C PRO A 441 6.21 11.62 -15.14
N SER A 442 5.90 10.42 -15.65
CA SER A 442 6.38 9.16 -15.06
C SER A 442 7.90 9.13 -14.92
N ALA A 443 8.65 9.65 -15.90
CA ALA A 443 10.11 9.73 -15.84
C ALA A 443 10.63 10.57 -14.66
N GLU A 444 9.92 11.63 -14.24
CA GLU A 444 10.32 12.47 -13.10
C GLU A 444 9.97 11.81 -11.77
N ALA A 445 8.80 11.16 -11.70
CA ALA A 445 8.42 10.38 -10.53
C ALA A 445 9.36 9.19 -10.29
N GLN A 446 9.89 8.57 -11.35
CA GLN A 446 10.91 7.53 -11.23
C GLN A 446 12.23 8.06 -10.63
N ARG A 447 12.65 9.29 -10.99
CA ARG A 447 13.84 9.91 -10.37
C ARG A 447 13.63 10.15 -8.88
N LEU A 448 12.41 10.52 -8.46
CA LEU A 448 12.05 10.60 -7.04
C LEU A 448 12.18 9.24 -6.35
N VAL A 449 11.63 8.16 -6.92
CA VAL A 449 11.74 6.80 -6.36
C VAL A 449 13.21 6.37 -6.22
N GLN A 450 14.03 6.61 -7.24
CA GLN A 450 15.45 6.25 -7.24
C GLN A 450 16.26 7.04 -6.20
N THR A 451 15.92 8.33 -6.01
CA THR A 451 16.61 9.20 -5.06
C THR A 451 16.16 8.95 -3.61
N PHE A 452 14.89 8.60 -3.42
CA PHE A 452 14.27 8.36 -2.12
C PHE A 452 13.56 7.00 -2.07
N PRO A 453 14.32 5.89 -2.17
CA PRO A 453 13.74 4.55 -2.20
C PRO A 453 12.91 4.29 -0.93
N GLY A 454 11.72 3.71 -1.12
CA GLY A 454 10.77 3.40 -0.04
C GLY A 454 9.93 4.56 0.47
N LEU A 455 10.16 5.80 0.01
CA LEU A 455 9.36 6.96 0.42
C LEU A 455 8.28 7.37 -0.59
N VAL A 456 8.36 6.87 -1.82
CA VAL A 456 7.36 7.05 -2.88
C VAL A 456 6.72 5.69 -3.19
N PRO A 457 5.56 5.36 -2.61
CA PRO A 457 4.92 4.06 -2.83
C PRO A 457 4.27 3.97 -4.20
N ARG A 458 4.14 2.74 -4.73
CA ARG A 458 3.49 2.48 -6.04
C ARG A 458 2.05 2.98 -6.13
N SER A 459 1.34 3.06 -5.01
CA SER A 459 -0.04 3.54 -4.90
C SER A 459 -0.23 5.02 -5.29
N ILE A 460 0.87 5.75 -5.51
CA ILE A 460 0.87 7.14 -5.99
C ILE A 460 1.83 7.35 -7.17
N LEU A 461 2.45 6.29 -7.69
CA LEU A 461 3.43 6.41 -8.77
C LEU A 461 2.67 6.49 -10.10
N PRO A 462 2.80 7.57 -10.89
CA PRO A 462 2.09 7.69 -12.16
C PRO A 462 2.43 6.53 -13.10
N ALA A 463 1.41 6.04 -13.80
CA ALA A 463 1.56 5.01 -14.81
C ALA A 463 2.60 5.44 -15.85
N PRO A 464 3.39 4.50 -16.42
CA PRO A 464 4.26 4.81 -17.55
C PRO A 464 3.42 5.45 -18.65
N GLN A 465 3.87 6.58 -19.21
CA GLN A 465 3.18 7.17 -20.35
C GLN A 465 3.23 6.18 -21.51
N SER A 466 2.07 5.80 -22.02
CA SER A 466 1.93 5.11 -23.29
C SER A 466 2.62 5.98 -24.35
N LEU A 467 3.72 5.50 -24.91
CA LEU A 467 4.29 6.07 -26.12
C LEU A 467 3.26 5.80 -27.24
N ASN A 468 2.35 6.73 -27.45
CA ASN A 468 1.48 6.72 -28.63
C ASN A 468 2.30 7.07 -29.87
#